data_AF-A0A376S7Y3-F1
#
_entry.id   AF-A0A376S7Y3-F1
#
_cell.length_a   1.000
_cell.length_b   1.000
_cell.length_c   1.000
_cell.angle_alpha   90.00
_cell.angle_beta   90.00
_cell.angle_gamma   90.00
#
_symmetry.space_group_name_H-M   'P 1'
#
loop_
_entity.id
_entity.type
_entity.pdbx_description
1 polymer ?
#
loop_
_entity_poly.entity_id
_entity_poly.type
_entity_poly.pdbx_seq_one_letter_code
_entity_poly.pdbx_strand_id
1 'polypeptide(L)'
;MLAFEGNTAPYMQYAYTRVLSVFRKAEIDEEQLAAAPVIIREDREAQLAARLLQFEETLTVVAREGTPHVMCAYLYDLAGLFSGFYEHCPILSAENEEVRNSRLKLGTTDGEDAETGSGYAGY
;
A
#
# COMPACT_ATOMS: atom_id res chain seq x y z
N MET A 1 11.01 17.35 13.67
CA MET A 1 10.12 16.30 14.22
C MET A 1 8.66 16.41 13.75
N LEU A 2 8.18 17.54 13.21
CA LEU A 2 6.82 17.71 12.66
C LEU A 2 6.84 18.14 11.17
N ALA A 3 7.79 17.62 10.39
CA ALA A 3 7.84 17.91 8.96
C ALA A 3 6.94 16.91 8.22
N PHE A 4 6.04 17.43 7.38
CA PHE A 4 5.25 16.65 6.41
C PHE A 4 6.08 16.28 5.17
N GLU A 5 7.40 16.38 5.26
CA GLU A 5 8.35 16.01 4.21
C GLU A 5 9.44 15.12 4.83
N GLY A 6 9.82 14.05 4.11
CA GLY A 6 10.86 13.09 4.51
C GLY A 6 10.35 11.86 5.28
N ASN A 7 11.27 11.01 5.73
CA ASN A 7 10.98 9.78 6.49
C ASN A 7 10.60 10.12 7.95
N THR A 8 9.40 10.69 8.12
CA THR A 8 8.85 11.09 9.42
C THR A 8 7.52 10.39 9.67
N ALA A 9 7.20 10.10 10.94
CA ALA A 9 5.94 9.46 11.30
C ALA A 9 4.69 10.23 10.81
N PRO A 10 4.65 11.59 10.85
CA PRO A 10 3.52 12.34 10.30
C PRO A 10 3.35 12.19 8.78
N TYR A 11 4.46 12.10 8.02
CA TYR A 11 4.39 11.88 6.57
C TYR A 11 3.77 10.51 6.24
N MET A 12 4.19 9.47 6.95
CA MET A 12 3.64 8.12 6.79
C MET A 12 2.14 8.07 7.10
N GLN A 13 1.72 8.67 8.21
CA GLN A 13 0.31 8.75 8.59
C GLN A 13 -0.51 9.53 7.55
N TYR A 14 0.05 10.61 7.01
CA TYR A 14 -0.59 11.37 5.94
C TYR A 14 -0.70 10.59 4.63
N ALA A 15 0.37 9.89 4.22
CA ALA A 15 0.35 9.02 3.04
C ALA A 15 -0.70 7.91 3.18
N TYR A 16 -0.74 7.24 4.33
CA TYR A 16 -1.72 6.19 4.64
C TYR A 16 -3.16 6.71 4.61
N THR A 17 -3.45 7.83 5.26
CA THR A 17 -4.80 8.42 5.24
C THR A 17 -5.22 8.87 3.83
N ARG A 18 -4.27 9.35 3.01
CA ARG A 18 -4.54 9.68 1.61
C ARG A 18 -4.90 8.44 0.80
N VAL A 19 -4.16 7.33 0.95
CA VAL A 19 -4.45 6.02 0.35
C VAL A 19 -5.87 5.58 0.73
N LEU A 20 -6.18 5.49 2.03
CA LEU A 20 -7.50 5.08 2.51
C LEU A 20 -8.64 5.98 1.99
N SER A 21 -8.40 7.28 1.85
CA SER A 21 -9.43 8.22 1.38
C SER A 21 -9.81 8.00 -0.08
N VAL A 22 -8.89 7.48 -0.91
CA VAL A 22 -9.16 7.12 -2.31
C VAL A 22 -10.05 5.89 -2.37
N PHE A 23 -9.74 4.86 -1.58
CA PHE A 23 -10.53 3.62 -1.56
C PHE A 23 -11.91 3.82 -0.95
N ARG A 24 -12.05 4.68 0.07
CA ARG A 24 -13.37 5.03 0.63
C ARG A 24 -14.28 5.81 -0.33
N LYS A 25 -13.70 6.49 -1.32
CA LYS A 25 -14.44 7.20 -2.38
C LYS A 25 -14.75 6.30 -3.58
N ALA A 26 -14.03 5.20 -3.72
CA ALA A 26 -14.42 4.15 -4.63
C ALA A 26 -15.63 3.46 -3.99
N GLU A 27 -16.79 3.51 -4.63
CA GLU A 27 -17.92 2.64 -4.27
C GLU A 27 -17.51 1.20 -4.64
N ILE A 28 -16.76 0.56 -3.75
CA ILE A 28 -16.21 -0.79 -3.93
C ILE A 28 -17.25 -1.79 -3.44
N ASP A 29 -17.58 -2.74 -4.32
CA ASP A 29 -18.23 -3.98 -3.91
C ASP A 29 -17.14 -4.97 -3.44
N GLU A 30 -17.08 -5.21 -2.13
CA GLU A 30 -16.06 -6.04 -1.50
C GLU A 30 -16.10 -7.49 -1.98
N GLU A 31 -17.29 -8.05 -2.23
CA GLU A 31 -17.44 -9.42 -2.73
C GLU A 31 -16.92 -9.54 -4.17
N GLN A 32 -17.22 -8.56 -5.01
CA GLN A 32 -16.74 -8.53 -6.39
C GLN A 32 -15.22 -8.33 -6.47
N LEU A 33 -14.65 -7.49 -5.60
CA LEU A 33 -13.22 -7.25 -5.53
C LEU A 33 -12.44 -8.47 -5.01
N ALA A 34 -12.99 -9.19 -4.04
CA ALA A 34 -12.40 -10.42 -3.51
C ALA A 34 -12.27 -11.50 -4.59
N ALA A 35 -13.28 -11.65 -5.45
CA ALA A 35 -13.29 -12.61 -6.56
C ALA A 35 -12.44 -12.18 -7.77
N ALA A 36 -12.12 -10.89 -7.91
CA ALA A 36 -11.39 -10.36 -9.06
C ALA A 36 -9.89 -10.75 -9.03
N PRO A 37 -9.28 -11.09 -10.20
CA PRO A 37 -7.86 -11.34 -10.29
C PRO A 37 -7.04 -10.04 -10.25
N VAL A 38 -5.81 -10.12 -9.74
CA VAL A 38 -4.81 -9.05 -9.90
C VAL A 38 -4.13 -9.24 -11.27
N ILE A 39 -4.22 -8.21 -12.10
CA ILE A 39 -3.63 -8.14 -13.44
C ILE A 39 -2.66 -6.97 -13.46
N ILE A 40 -1.36 -7.28 -13.60
CA ILE A 40 -0.29 -6.31 -13.70
C ILE A 40 0.02 -6.07 -15.18
N ARG A 41 -0.09 -4.83 -15.65
CA ARG A 41 0.19 -4.42 -17.03
C ARG A 41 1.25 -3.34 -17.13
N GLU A 42 1.34 -2.47 -16.13
CA GLU A 42 2.30 -1.37 -16.12
C GLU A 42 3.47 -1.64 -15.17
N ASP A 43 4.65 -1.13 -15.51
CA ASP A 43 5.85 -1.28 -14.67
C ASP A 43 5.65 -0.72 -13.26
N ARG A 44 4.82 0.32 -13.12
CA ARG A 44 4.50 0.94 -11.81
C ARG A 44 3.65 0.03 -10.94
N GLU A 45 2.70 -0.71 -11.54
CA GLU A 45 1.92 -1.73 -10.86
C GLU A 45 2.84 -2.87 -10.39
N ALA A 46 3.76 -3.30 -11.26
CA ALA A 46 4.73 -4.35 -10.95
C ALA A 46 5.68 -3.94 -9.81
N GLN A 47 6.16 -2.70 -9.82
CA GLN A 47 7.03 -2.17 -8.77
C GLN A 47 6.32 -2.11 -7.41
N LEU A 48 5.07 -1.63 -7.39
CA LEU A 48 4.27 -1.58 -6.17
C LEU A 48 4.00 -3.00 -5.64
N ALA A 49 3.53 -3.90 -6.50
CA ALA A 49 3.26 -5.30 -6.14
C ALA A 49 4.52 -6.01 -5.61
N ALA A 50 5.65 -5.85 -6.29
CA ALA A 50 6.92 -6.42 -5.84
C ALA A 50 7.35 -5.87 -4.49
N ARG A 51 7.14 -4.56 -4.23
CA ARG A 51 7.46 -3.97 -2.94
C ARG A 51 6.57 -4.50 -1.83
N LEU A 52 5.26 -4.62 -2.06
CA LEU A 52 4.32 -5.21 -1.09
C LEU A 52 4.72 -6.63 -0.68
N LEU A 53 5.14 -7.46 -1.64
CA LEU A 53 5.60 -8.82 -1.37
C LEU A 53 6.90 -8.89 -0.54
N GLN A 54 7.68 -7.81 -0.48
CA GLN A 54 8.90 -7.71 0.35
C GLN A 54 8.61 -7.33 1.80
N PHE A 55 7.35 -7.12 2.18
CA PHE A 55 6.98 -6.77 3.55
C PHE A 55 7.41 -7.85 4.56
N GLU A 56 7.14 -9.13 4.27
CA GLU A 56 7.48 -10.26 5.15
C GLU A 56 8.99 -10.39 5.37
N GLU A 57 9.77 -10.23 4.29
CA GLU A 57 11.24 -10.24 4.37
C GLU A 57 11.75 -9.09 5.23
N THR A 58 11.20 -7.88 5.03
CA THR A 58 11.56 -6.70 5.83
C THR A 58 11.22 -6.90 7.30
N LEU A 59 10.04 -7.45 7.60
CA LEU A 59 9.61 -7.75 8.96
C LEU A 59 10.51 -8.79 9.62
N THR A 60 10.91 -9.82 8.88
CA THR A 60 11.86 -10.84 9.34
C THR A 60 13.22 -10.23 9.70
N VAL A 61 13.74 -9.32 8.86
CA VAL A 61 14.99 -8.59 9.14
C VAL A 61 14.87 -7.75 10.41
N VAL A 62 13.77 -7.00 10.54
CA VAL A 62 13.53 -6.14 11.71
C VAL A 62 13.42 -6.96 13.00
N ALA A 63 12.71 -8.09 12.95
CA ALA A 63 12.55 -9.00 14.08
C ALA A 63 13.87 -9.67 14.48
N ARG A 64 14.72 -10.03 13.51
CA ARG A 64 16.01 -10.69 13.76
C ARG A 64 17.08 -9.74 14.27
N GLU A 65 17.21 -8.56 13.66
CA GLU A 65 18.29 -7.62 13.91
C GLU A 65 17.93 -6.55 14.96
N GLY A 66 16.64 -6.41 15.30
CA GLY A 66 16.17 -5.38 16.21
C GLY A 66 16.35 -3.97 15.64
N THR A 67 16.16 -3.80 14.33
CA THR A 67 16.41 -2.55 13.60
C THR A 67 15.14 -1.90 13.02
N PRO A 68 14.30 -1.22 13.84
CA PRO A 68 13.05 -0.60 13.39
C PRO A 68 13.19 0.42 12.26
N HIS A 69 14.35 1.08 12.15
CA HIS A 69 14.62 2.05 11.07
C HIS A 69 14.53 1.43 9.67
N VAL A 70 14.74 0.11 9.53
CA VAL A 70 14.55 -0.62 8.28
C VAL A 70 13.07 -0.65 7.89
N MET A 71 12.17 -0.85 8.85
CA MET A 71 10.72 -0.78 8.61
C MET A 71 10.30 0.63 8.20
N CYS A 72 10.86 1.67 8.85
CA CYS A 72 10.60 3.05 8.47
C CYS A 72 11.08 3.35 7.04
N ALA A 73 12.24 2.85 6.63
CA ALA A 73 12.71 3.03 5.25
C ALA A 73 11.79 2.30 4.25
N TYR A 74 11.40 1.06 4.55
CA TYR A 74 10.48 0.28 3.71
C TYR A 74 9.15 1.00 3.48
N LEU A 75 8.51 1.46 4.55
CA LEU A 75 7.22 2.16 4.49
C LEU A 75 7.33 3.47 3.69
N TYR A 76 8.49 4.13 3.72
CA TYR A 76 8.70 5.42 3.06
C TYR A 76 8.82 5.21 1.55
N ASP A 77 9.59 4.20 1.16
CA ASP A 77 9.70 3.79 -0.24
C ASP A 77 8.35 3.30 -0.78
N LEU A 78 7.61 2.52 0.01
CA LEU A 78 6.28 2.02 -0.35
C LEU A 78 5.29 3.17 -0.60
N ALA A 79 5.25 4.16 0.31
CA ALA A 79 4.43 5.35 0.14
C ALA A 79 4.81 6.14 -1.13
N GLY A 80 6.10 6.23 -1.45
CA GLY A 80 6.59 6.86 -2.69
C GLY A 80 6.13 6.10 -3.95
N LEU A 81 6.27 4.78 -3.97
CA LEU A 81 5.80 3.93 -5.06
C LEU A 81 4.29 4.01 -5.23
N PHE A 82 3.54 4.01 -4.13
CA PHE A 82 2.09 4.18 -4.16
C PHE A 82 1.69 5.54 -4.74
N SER A 83 2.34 6.63 -4.33
CA SER A 83 2.07 7.96 -4.90
C SER A 83 2.31 7.97 -6.42
N GLY A 84 3.41 7.36 -6.87
CA GLY A 84 3.73 7.23 -8.29
C GLY A 84 2.70 6.39 -9.05
N PHE A 85 2.26 5.26 -8.48
CA PHE A 85 1.17 4.43 -9.00
C PHE A 85 -0.13 5.22 -9.10
N TYR A 86 -0.53 5.92 -8.04
CA TYR A 86 -1.78 6.68 -8.00
C TYR A 86 -1.83 7.81 -9.04
N GLU A 87 -0.71 8.50 -9.28
CA GLU A 87 -0.64 9.60 -10.25
C GLU A 87 -0.64 9.12 -11.71
N HIS A 88 -0.07 7.95 -11.99
CA HIS A 88 0.14 7.47 -13.37
C HIS A 88 -0.84 6.37 -13.79
N CYS A 89 -1.44 5.64 -12.85
CA CYS A 89 -2.33 4.52 -13.11
C CYS A 89 -3.75 4.90 -12.63
N PRO A 90 -4.64 5.38 -13.50
CA PRO A 90 -6.00 5.75 -13.12
C PRO A 90 -6.75 4.56 -12.50
N ILE A 91 -7.20 4.70 -11.26
CA ILE A 91 -7.92 3.65 -10.52
C ILE A 91 -9.43 3.77 -10.78
N LEU A 92 -10.02 4.93 -10.49
CA LEU A 92 -11.46 5.16 -10.61
C LEU A 92 -11.95 5.35 -12.05
N SER A 93 -11.10 5.90 -12.91
CA SER A 93 -11.39 6.15 -14.33
C SER A 93 -10.68 5.13 -15.24
N ALA A 94 -10.43 3.92 -14.74
CA ALA A 94 -9.85 2.87 -15.57
C ALA A 94 -10.81 2.48 -16.70
N GLU A 95 -10.25 2.13 -17.85
CA GLU A 95 -11.01 1.86 -19.08
C GLU A 95 -11.96 0.66 -18.97
N ASN A 96 -11.58 -0.34 -18.16
CA ASN A 96 -12.33 -1.57 -17.96
C ASN A 96 -12.45 -1.91 -16.47
N GLU A 97 -13.57 -2.55 -16.09
CA GLU A 97 -13.80 -3.02 -14.70
C GLU A 97 -12.74 -3.98 -14.21
N GLU A 98 -12.18 -4.85 -15.06
CA GLU A 98 -11.09 -5.75 -14.69
C GLU A 98 -9.82 -5.00 -14.25
N VAL A 99 -9.47 -3.93 -14.97
CA VAL A 99 -8.29 -3.10 -14.67
C VAL A 99 -8.56 -2.26 -13.42
N ARG A 100 -9.78 -1.73 -13.29
CA ARG A 100 -10.24 -1.04 -12.08
C ARG A 100 -10.11 -1.94 -10.86
N ASN A 101 -10.65 -3.16 -10.92
CA ASN A 101 -10.65 -4.10 -9.81
C ASN A 101 -9.24 -4.59 -9.47
N SER A 102 -8.39 -4.86 -10.47
CA SER A 102 -6.97 -5.19 -10.25
C SER A 102 -6.24 -4.08 -9.48
N ARG A 103 -6.37 -2.83 -9.94
CA ARG A 103 -5.74 -1.65 -9.32
C ARG A 103 -6.29 -1.35 -7.94
N LEU A 104 -7.60 -1.54 -7.75
CA LEU A 104 -8.24 -1.43 -6.45
C LEU A 104 -7.63 -2.44 -5.48
N LYS A 105 -7.48 -3.69 -5.91
CA LYS A 105 -6.92 -4.77 -5.10
C LYS A 105 -5.47 -4.49 -4.70
N LEU A 106 -4.64 -4.03 -5.64
CA LEU A 106 -3.25 -3.64 -5.38
C LEU A 106 -3.12 -2.52 -4.34
N GLY A 107 -4.11 -1.65 -4.21
CA GLY A 107 -4.08 -0.59 -3.21
C GLY A 107 -4.89 -0.86 -1.94
N THR A 108 -5.76 -1.87 -1.91
CA THR A 108 -6.45 -2.33 -0.69
C THR A 108 -5.68 -3.40 0.06
N THR A 109 -4.70 -4.09 -0.54
CA THR A 109 -3.84 -5.05 0.19
C THR A 109 -3.11 -4.37 1.36
N ASP A 110 -2.79 -3.07 1.26
CA ASP A 110 -2.28 -2.26 2.38
C ASP A 110 -3.27 -2.16 3.58
N GLY A 111 -4.56 -2.42 3.36
CA GLY A 111 -5.60 -2.34 4.39
C GLY A 111 -5.83 -3.64 5.16
N GLU A 112 -5.76 -4.81 4.50
CA GLU A 112 -5.97 -6.11 5.16
C GLU A 112 -4.74 -6.55 5.97
N ASP A 113 -3.53 -6.22 5.49
CA ASP A 113 -2.30 -6.49 6.26
C ASP A 113 -2.15 -5.57 7.49
N ALA A 114 -2.82 -4.41 7.50
CA ALA A 114 -2.82 -3.50 8.65
C ALA A 114 -3.67 -4.02 9.83
N GLU A 115 -4.76 -4.76 9.59
CA GLU A 115 -5.50 -5.41 10.69
C GLU A 115 -4.72 -6.60 11.26
N THR A 116 -4.00 -7.34 10.42
CA THR A 116 -3.14 -8.45 10.88
C THR A 116 -1.91 -7.93 11.64
N GLY A 117 -1.35 -6.77 11.26
CA GLY A 117 -0.23 -6.12 11.94
C GLY A 117 -0.60 -5.42 13.27
N SER A 118 -1.85 -4.97 13.42
CA SER A 118 -2.33 -4.35 14.68
C SER A 118 -2.38 -5.33 15.85
N GLY A 119 -2.46 -6.65 15.57
CA GLY A 119 -2.38 -7.71 16.58
C GLY A 119 -1.01 -7.87 17.25
N TYR A 120 0.07 -7.32 16.67
CA TYR A 120 1.43 -7.42 17.21
C TYR A 120 1.91 -6.18 17.97
N ALA A 121 1.15 -5.09 17.98
CA ALA A 121 1.47 -3.86 18.74
C ALA A 121 0.72 -3.78 20.10
N GLY A 122 0.41 -4.94 20.68
CA GLY A 122 -0.13 -5.06 22.03
C GLY A 122 0.96 -5.20 23.09
N TYR A 123 1.90 -4.26 23.15
CA TYR A 123 2.69 -3.88 24.34
C TYR A 123 3.24 -2.45 24.17
#